data_AF-A0A5N6W7Y7-F1
#
_entry.id   AF-A0A5N6W7Y7-F1
#
_cell.length_a   1.000
_cell.length_b   1.000
_cell.length_c   1.000
_cell.angle_alpha   90.00
_cell.angle_beta   90.00
_cell.angle_gamma   90.00
#
_symmetry.space_group_name_H-M   'P 1'
#
loop_
_entity.id
_entity.type
_entity.pdbx_description
1 polymer ?
#
loop_
_entity_poly.entity_id
_entity_poly.type
_entity_poly.pdbx_seq_one_letter_code
_entity_poly.pdbx_strand_id
1 'polypeptide(L)'
;MPFLFFPEEYWFSKALEVSSPPSVWQLTEKVGEESEISNLQDMQELGSLSYARAELKCCNMSYSYQQALITIYLQLPVEESMGLPPSMRGREATDRKLIVV
;
A
#
# COMPACT_ATOMS: atom_id res chain seq x y z
N MET A 1 2.32 9.51 17.07
CA MET A 1 2.85 8.14 16.91
C MET A 1 3.10 7.93 15.44
N PRO A 2 4.26 7.40 15.01
CA PRO A 2 4.41 7.00 13.62
C PRO A 2 3.39 5.91 13.31
N PHE A 3 2.57 6.11 12.28
CA PHE A 3 1.67 5.08 11.79
C PHE A 3 2.51 3.97 11.15
N LEU A 4 2.22 2.72 11.50
CA LEU A 4 2.88 1.54 10.95
C LEU A 4 1.89 0.89 9.98
N PHE A 5 2.15 1.03 8.69
CA PHE A 5 1.23 0.60 7.63
C PHE A 5 1.52 -0.82 7.16
N PHE A 6 2.76 -1.27 7.34
CA PHE A 6 3.19 -2.63 7.00
C PHE A 6 3.69 -3.42 8.22
N PRO A 7 2.80 -3.75 9.18
CA PRO A 7 3.16 -4.57 10.33
C PRO A 7 3.53 -6.00 9.90
N GLU A 8 4.70 -6.46 10.32
CA GLU A 8 5.29 -7.74 9.91
C GLU A 8 4.37 -8.93 10.17
N GLU A 9 3.71 -8.93 11.32
CA GLU A 9 2.75 -9.96 11.75
C GLU A 9 1.54 -10.14 10.83
N TYR A 10 1.19 -9.14 10.02
CA TYR A 10 0.10 -9.24 9.03
C TYR A 10 0.60 -9.54 7.62
N TRP A 11 1.80 -9.09 7.28
CA TRP A 11 2.33 -9.16 5.92
C TRP A 11 3.22 -10.38 5.69
N PHE A 12 3.96 -10.82 6.69
CA PHE A 12 4.86 -11.96 6.53
C PHE A 12 4.05 -13.26 6.42
N SER A 13 4.59 -14.22 5.68
CA SER A 13 3.92 -15.47 5.32
C SER A 13 2.72 -15.34 4.38
N LYS A 14 2.32 -14.12 3.98
CA LYS A 14 1.28 -13.93 2.96
C LYS A 14 1.75 -14.46 1.62
N ALA A 15 0.86 -15.20 0.96
CA ALA A 15 1.06 -15.68 -0.39
C ALA A 15 0.57 -14.63 -1.41
N LEU A 16 1.37 -14.42 -2.45
CA LEU A 16 1.11 -13.60 -3.61
C LEU A 16 0.98 -14.53 -4.81
N GLU A 17 -0.20 -14.56 -5.40
CA GLU A 17 -0.48 -15.34 -6.60
C GLU A 17 -0.27 -14.45 -7.82
N VAL A 18 0.71 -14.82 -8.65
CA VAL A 18 0.99 -14.19 -9.94
C VAL A 18 0.38 -15.06 -11.02
N SER A 19 -0.42 -14.47 -11.91
CA SER A 19 -1.18 -15.21 -12.91
C SER A 19 -0.40 -15.55 -14.19
N SER A 20 0.69 -14.83 -14.50
CA SER A 20 1.43 -15.01 -15.75
C SER A 20 2.93 -14.69 -15.63
N PRO A 21 3.83 -15.71 -15.66
CA PRO A 21 3.50 -17.13 -15.55
C PRO A 21 2.89 -17.46 -14.17
N PRO A 22 1.97 -18.44 -14.08
CA PRO A 22 1.39 -18.87 -12.81
C PRO A 22 2.47 -19.21 -11.78
N SER A 23 2.51 -18.46 -10.68
CA SER A 23 3.46 -18.70 -9.60
C SER A 23 2.94 -18.17 -8.26
N VAL A 24 3.39 -18.77 -7.17
CA VAL A 24 3.02 -18.38 -5.81
C VAL A 24 4.27 -17.96 -5.08
N TRP A 25 4.25 -16.77 -4.50
CA TRP A 25 5.37 -16.16 -3.81
C TRP A 25 4.99 -15.85 -2.38
N GLN A 26 5.86 -16.13 -1.42
CA GLN A 26 5.63 -15.83 -0.02
C GLN A 26 6.43 -14.61 0.39
N LEU A 27 5.80 -13.63 1.04
CA LEU A 27 6.48 -12.50 1.66
C LEU A 27 7.26 -12.97 2.90
N THR A 28 8.55 -12.64 2.95
CA THR A 28 9.48 -13.17 3.98
C THR A 28 10.16 -12.11 4.82
N GLU A 29 10.41 -10.93 4.26
CA GLU A 29 11.19 -9.88 4.94
C GLU A 29 10.72 -8.50 4.47
N LYS A 30 10.66 -7.52 5.37
CA LYS A 30 10.48 -6.10 5.03
C LYS A 30 11.84 -5.42 4.96
N VAL A 31 12.16 -4.86 3.81
CA VAL A 31 13.43 -4.14 3.58
C VAL A 31 13.31 -2.69 4.04
N GLY A 32 12.18 -2.06 3.74
CA GLY A 32 11.94 -0.66 4.07
C GLY A 32 10.46 -0.32 4.00
N GLU A 33 10.10 0.74 4.71
CA GLU A 33 8.75 1.31 4.71
C GLU A 33 8.89 2.83 4.70
N GLU A 34 8.13 3.47 3.82
CA GLU A 34 8.06 4.90 3.69
C GLU A 34 6.59 5.32 3.60
N SER A 35 6.29 6.52 4.09
CA SER A 35 4.96 7.08 3.97
C SER A 35 5.03 8.58 3.75
N GLU A 36 4.09 9.08 2.96
CA GLU A 36 3.87 10.48 2.71
C GLU A 36 2.40 10.74 3.00
N ILE A 37 2.13 11.51 4.06
CA ILE A 37 0.78 11.86 4.46
C ILE A 37 0.59 13.33 4.10
N SER A 38 -0.32 13.56 3.17
CA SER A 38 -0.76 14.90 2.80
C SER A 38 -1.91 15.33 3.71
N ASN A 39 -1.96 16.62 4.01
CA ASN A 39 -3.13 17.24 4.62
C ASN A 39 -4.18 17.55 3.53
N LEU A 40 -5.37 17.96 3.96
CA LEU A 40 -6.47 18.29 3.04
C LEU A 40 -6.13 19.45 2.09
N GLN A 41 -5.33 20.42 2.55
CA GLN A 41 -4.94 21.58 1.75
C GLN A 41 -4.01 21.17 0.60
N ASP A 42 -2.98 20.38 0.89
CA ASP A 42 -2.04 19.85 -0.10
C ASP A 42 -2.75 18.99 -1.15
N MET A 43 -3.73 18.18 -0.73
CA MET A 43 -4.56 17.41 -1.65
C MET A 43 -5.40 18.31 -2.57
N GLN A 44 -5.97 19.40 -2.04
CA GLN A 44 -6.82 20.31 -2.83
C GLN A 44 -6.02 21.19 -3.78
N GLU A 45 -4.88 21.71 -3.34
CA GLU A 45 -4.08 22.68 -4.08
C GLU A 45 -3.09 22.02 -5.06
N LEU A 46 -2.45 20.93 -4.64
CA LEU A 46 -1.37 20.28 -5.39
C LEU A 46 -1.79 18.93 -5.99
N GLY A 47 -2.96 18.40 -5.61
CA GLY A 47 -3.40 17.07 -6.02
C GLY A 47 -2.57 15.95 -5.40
N SER A 48 -1.79 16.25 -4.36
CA SER A 48 -0.99 15.27 -3.62
C SER A 48 -1.89 14.25 -2.95
N LEU A 49 -1.55 12.97 -3.11
CA LEU A 49 -2.29 11.87 -2.48
C LEU A 49 -1.42 11.26 -1.39
N SER A 50 -2.01 11.05 -0.22
CA SER A 50 -1.36 10.33 0.87
C SER A 50 -1.15 8.86 0.48
N TYR A 51 0.05 8.34 0.73
CA TYR A 51 0.37 6.93 0.51
C TYR A 51 1.37 6.41 1.55
N ALA A 52 1.36 5.08 1.70
CA ALA A 52 2.48 4.34 2.28
C ALA A 52 2.98 3.34 1.25
N ARG A 53 4.28 3.10 1.24
CA ARG A 53 4.90 2.04 0.44
C ARG A 53 5.83 1.20 1.30
N ALA A 54 5.87 -0.09 1.02
CA ALA A 54 6.88 -0.97 1.57
C ALA A 54 7.54 -1.80 0.49
N GLU A 55 8.84 -2.00 0.66
CA GLU A 55 9.63 -2.95 -0.11
C GLU A 55 9.77 -4.23 0.71
N LEU A 56 9.35 -5.35 0.13
CA LEU A 56 9.35 -6.65 0.78
C LEU A 56 10.09 -7.65 -0.10
N LYS A 57 10.92 -8.48 0.51
CA LYS A 57 11.45 -9.67 -0.17
C LYS A 57 10.40 -10.76 -0.17
N CYS A 58 10.39 -11.53 -1.24
CA CYS A 58 9.57 -12.71 -1.35
C CYS A 58 10.35 -13.88 -1.96
N CYS A 59 9.92 -15.09 -1.60
CA CYS A 59 10.49 -16.33 -2.11
C CYS A 59 9.42 -17.10 -2.88
N ASN A 60 9.79 -17.69 -4.01
CA ASN A 60 8.86 -18.56 -4.73
C ASN A 60 8.60 -19.83 -3.92
N MET A 61 7.33 -20.19 -3.74
CA MET A 61 6.93 -21.35 -2.94
C MET A 61 7.26 -22.68 -3.60
N SER A 62 7.30 -22.74 -4.93
CA SER A 62 7.67 -23.94 -5.69
C SER A 62 9.19 -24.05 -5.89
N TYR A 63 9.91 -22.92 -5.86
CA TYR A 63 11.35 -22.85 -6.14
C TYR A 63 12.04 -21.93 -5.13
N SER A 64 12.43 -22.47 -3.97
CA SER A 64 12.96 -21.69 -2.84
C SER A 64 14.24 -20.89 -3.11
N TYR A 65 14.98 -21.22 -4.17
CA TYR A 65 16.15 -20.45 -4.61
C TYR A 65 15.77 -19.17 -5.37
N GLN A 66 14.52 -19.05 -5.84
CA GLN A 66 14.02 -17.85 -6.50
C GLN A 66 13.56 -16.85 -5.46
N GLN A 67 14.17 -15.67 -5.50
CA GLN A 67 13.83 -14.54 -4.65
C GLN A 67 13.48 -13.34 -5.53
N ALA A 68 12.60 -12.49 -5.03
CA ALA A 68 12.23 -11.24 -5.68
C ALA A 68 12.02 -10.15 -4.63
N LEU A 69 12.06 -8.91 -5.10
CA LEU A 69 11.67 -7.73 -4.35
C LEU A 69 10.34 -7.23 -4.91
N ILE A 70 9.37 -7.01 -4.03
CA ILE A 70 8.06 -6.45 -4.37
C ILE A 70 7.87 -5.13 -3.63
N THR A 71 7.36 -4.13 -4.33
CA THR A 71 6.89 -2.88 -3.74
C THR A 71 5.37 -2.90 -3.66
N ILE A 72 4.82 -2.72 -2.46
CA ILE A 72 3.38 -2.60 -2.24
C ILE A 72 3.06 -1.14 -1.93
N TYR A 73 2.08 -0.58 -2.63
CA TYR A 73 1.55 0.75 -2.38
C TYR A 73 0.18 0.65 -1.70
N LEU A 74 0.03 1.35 -0.58
CA LEU A 74 -1.22 1.55 0.13
C LEU A 74 -1.63 3.01 -0.01
N GLN A 75 -2.84 3.24 -0.53
CA GLN A 75 -3.42 4.56 -0.52
C GLN A 75 -3.95 4.87 0.87
N LEU A 76 -3.57 6.03 1.39
CA LEU A 76 -3.96 6.49 2.72
C LEU A 76 -4.99 7.61 2.62
N PRO A 77 -5.84 7.76 3.63
CA PRO A 77 -6.61 8.99 3.78
C PRO A 77 -5.69 10.17 4.13
N VAL A 78 -6.22 11.39 4.02
CA VAL A 78 -5.56 12.61 4.50
C VAL A 78 -5.38 12.56 6.02
N GLU A 79 -4.41 13.34 6.52
CA GLU A 79 -4.04 13.35 7.94
C GLU A 79 -5.26 13.54 8.87
N GLU A 80 -6.19 14.40 8.49
CA GLU A 80 -7.37 14.75 9.28
C GLU A 80 -8.38 13.59 9.41
N SER A 81 -8.40 12.67 8.45
CA SER A 81 -9.34 11.54 8.43
C SER A 81 -8.71 10.19 8.77
N MET A 82 -7.38 10.14 8.99
CA MET A 82 -6.64 8.95 9.42
C MET A 82 -7.17 8.31 10.71
N GLY A 83 -7.65 9.12 11.66
CA GLY A 83 -8.23 8.65 12.93
C GLY A 83 -9.72 8.29 12.86
N LEU A 84 -10.39 8.59 11.75
CA LEU A 84 -11.83 8.35 11.61
C LEU A 84 -12.11 6.88 11.27
N PRO A 85 -13.28 6.35 11.64
CA PRO A 85 -13.70 5.02 11.20
C PRO A 85 -13.90 4.99 9.67
N PRO A 86 -13.74 3.83 9.01
CA PRO A 86 -13.86 3.71 7.55
C PRO A 86 -15.17 4.27 6.97
N SER A 87 -16.28 4.18 7.71
CA SER A 87 -17.59 4.73 7.31
C SER A 87 -17.64 6.27 7.27
N MET A 88 -16.71 6.94 7.96
CA MET A 88 -16.60 8.40 8.04
C MET A 88 -15.43 8.95 7.24
N ARG A 89 -14.54 8.08 6.73
CA ARG A 89 -13.50 8.48 5.79
C ARG A 89 -14.20 8.77 4.46
N GLY A 90 -14.12 10.02 4.00
CA GLY A 90 -14.63 10.40 2.69
C GLY A 90 -13.92 9.58 1.59
N ARG A 91 -14.54 9.46 0.41
CA ARG A 91 -13.83 8.96 -0.76
C ARG A 91 -12.82 10.02 -1.22
N GLU A 92 -11.62 9.95 -0.68
CA GLU A 92 -10.50 10.87 -1.00
C GLU A 92 -9.69 10.35 -2.19
N ALA A 93 -9.80 9.04 -2.43
CA ALA A 93 -9.10 8.24 -3.40
C ALA A 93 -10.06 7.78 -4.50
N THR A 94 -10.17 8.53 -5.61
CA THR A 94 -10.92 8.17 -6.83
C THR A 94 -12.44 7.96 -6.70
N ASP A 95 -13.20 9.04 -6.90
CA ASP A 95 -14.36 9.09 -7.80
C ASP A 95 -14.64 10.55 -8.23
N ARG A 96 -13.61 11.25 -8.74
CA ARG A 96 -13.90 12.42 -9.58
C ARG A 96 -14.51 11.84 -10.84
N LYS A 97 -15.85 11.80 -10.90
CA LYS A 97 -16.62 11.65 -12.14
C LYS A 97 -15.85 12.37 -13.25
N LEU A 98 -15.27 11.61 -14.16
CA LEU A 98 -14.82 12.14 -15.43
C LEU A 98 -16.07 12.71 -16.08
N ILE A 99 -16.27 14.02 -15.97
CA ILE A 99 -17.15 14.73 -16.88
C ILE A 99 -16.41 14.68 -18.22
N VAL A 100 -16.71 13.65 -19.00
CA VAL A 100 -16.44 13.67 -20.43
C VAL A 100 -17.35 14.78 -20.98
N VAL A 101 -16.73 15.91 -21.32
CA VAL A 101 -17.37 17.00 -22.07
C VAL A 101 -17.55 16.56 -23.51
#